data_AF-A0A6A6D7W0-F1
#
_entry.id   AF-A0A6A6D7W0-F1
#
_cell.length_a   1.000
_cell.length_b   1.000
_cell.length_c   1.000
_cell.angle_alpha   90.00
_cell.angle_beta   90.00
_cell.angle_gamma   90.00
#
_symmetry.space_group_name_H-M   'P 1'
#
loop_
_entity.id
_entity.type
_entity.pdbx_description
1 polymer ?
#
loop_
_entity_poly.entity_id
_entity_poly.type
_entity_poly.pdbx_seq_one_letter_code
_entity_poly.pdbx_strand_id
1 'polypeptide(L)' 'MQSTTGSPMYALGDVPGKGKGLVAIEKISKGTRILSEEPIITVPRNEPDSERLRTSI' A
#
# COMPACT_ATOMS: atom_id res chain seq x y z
N MET A 1 -1.67 -5.04 -10.15
CA MET A 1 -0.27 -4.93 -10.64
C MET A 1 0.19 -3.48 -10.55
N GLN A 2 1.36 -3.18 -9.96
CA GLN A 2 1.86 -1.81 -9.82
C GLN A 2 2.55 -1.36 -11.10
N SER A 3 1.77 -0.85 -12.05
CA SER A 3 2.27 -0.32 -13.33
C SER A 3 2.57 1.17 -13.22
N THR A 4 3.71 1.52 -12.63
CA THR A 4 4.36 2.81 -12.90
C THR A 4 5.33 2.61 -14.04
N THR A 5 4.87 2.88 -15.27
CA THR A 5 5.72 3.01 -16.45
C THR A 5 6.49 4.32 -16.34
N GLY A 6 7.51 4.36 -15.48
CA GLY A 6 8.30 5.56 -15.19
C GLY A 6 9.11 5.42 -13.90
N SER A 7 10.15 6.26 -13.76
CA SER A 7 10.91 6.39 -12.51
C SER A 7 9.94 6.62 -11.34
N PRO A 8 10.17 5.98 -10.17
CA PRO A 8 9.26 6.13 -9.04
C PRO A 8 9.29 7.58 -8.51
N MET A 9 8.12 8.19 -8.31
CA MET A 9 7.99 9.56 -7.77
C MET A 9 8.29 9.65 -6.26
N TYR A 10 8.54 8.51 -5.61
CA TYR A 10 8.81 8.36 -4.19
C TYR A 10 9.86 7.28 -3.93
N ALA A 11 10.50 7.34 -2.76
CA ALA A 11 11.43 6.33 -2.28
C ALA A 11 11.06 5.87 -0.88
N LEU A 12 11.48 4.65 -0.52
CA LEU A 12 11.41 4.17 0.85
C LEU A 12 12.44 4.92 1.71
N GLY A 13 12.03 5.41 2.88
CA GLY A 13 12.91 6.12 3.81
C GLY A 13 12.53 5.90 5.26
N ASP A 14 13.49 6.14 6.16
CA ASP A 14 13.23 6.23 7.59
C ASP A 14 12.61 7.58 7.94
N VAL A 15 11.47 7.54 8.62
CA VAL A 15 10.73 8.72 9.07
C VAL A 15 10.79 8.78 10.60
N PRO A 16 11.39 9.83 11.19
CA PRO A 16 11.52 9.96 12.64
C PRO A 16 10.19 9.79 13.37
N GLY A 17 10.16 8.86 14.33
CA GLY A 17 8.97 8.53 15.12
C GLY A 17 7.88 7.73 14.38
N LYS A 18 8.10 7.31 13.12
CA LYS A 18 7.11 6.56 12.32
C LYS A 18 7.65 5.26 11.69
N GLY A 19 8.98 5.05 11.69
CA GLY A 19 9.60 3.89 11.06
C GLY A 19 9.77 4.09 9.55
N LYS A 20 9.58 3.04 8.74
CA LYS A 20 9.69 3.15 7.27
C LYS A 20 8.47 3.84 6.68
N GLY A 21 8.70 4.74 5.72
CA GLY A 21 7.64 5.41 4.96
C GLY A 21 8.05 5.64 3.51
N LEU A 22 7.07 6.03 2.68
CA LEU A 22 7.31 6.48 1.31
C LEU A 22 7.44 8.01 1.31
N VAL A 23 8.57 8.51 0.78
CA VAL A 23 8.92 9.93 0.76
C VAL A 23 9.00 10.38 -0.70
N ALA A 24 8.32 11.47 -1.06
CA ALA A 24 8.39 12.03 -2.40
C ALA A 24 9.83 12.45 -2.73
N ILE A 25 10.34 12.05 -3.89
CA ILE A 25 11.70 12.41 -4.35
C ILE A 25 11.68 13.50 -5.43
N GLU A 26 10.50 13.95 -5.83
CA GLU A 26 10.29 15.05 -6.76
C GLU A 26 8.99 15.80 -6.47
N LYS A 27 8.76 16.92 -7.18
CA LYS A 27 7.53 17.71 -7.03
C LYS A 27 6.36 16.99 -7.68
N ILE A 28 5.30 16.73 -6.91
CA ILE A 28 4.07 16.08 -7.38
C ILE A 28 3.01 17.15 -7.61
N SER A 29 2.47 17.23 -8.84
CA SER A 29 1.38 18.16 -9.15
C SER A 29 0.06 17.70 -8.52
N LYS A 30 -0.78 18.67 -8.15
CA LYS A 30 -2.11 18.39 -7.59
C LYS A 30 -2.94 17.55 -8.56
N GLY A 31 -3.60 16.51 -8.03
CA GLY A 31 -4.40 15.58 -8.83
C GLY A 31 -3.63 14.36 -9.35
N THR A 32 -2.32 14.28 -9.11
CA THR A 32 -1.51 13.12 -9.51
C THR A 32 -1.82 11.90 -8.65
N ARG A 33 -2.04 10.75 -9.30
CA ARG A 33 -2.17 9.46 -8.62
C ARG A 33 -0.78 8.93 -8.21
N ILE A 34 -0.47 8.99 -6.92
CA ILE A 34 0.84 8.57 -6.40
C ILE A 34 0.92 7.05 -6.22
N LEU A 35 -0.14 6.45 -5.67
CA LEU A 35 -0.23 5.02 -5.36
C LEU A 35 -1.57 4.46 -5.80
N SER A 36 -1.57 3.16 -6.09
CA SER A 36 -2.76 2.34 -6.22
C SER A 36 -2.32 0.90 -5.93
N GLU A 37 -2.98 0.26 -4.99
CA GLU A 37 -2.76 -1.15 -4.69
C GLU A 37 -4.09 -1.89 -4.64
N GLU A 38 -4.02 -3.19 -4.85
CA GLU A 38 -5.14 -4.09 -4.58
C GLU A 38 -5.03 -4.57 -3.12
N PRO A 39 -6.15 -4.84 -2.44
CA PRO A 39 -6.10 -5.42 -1.09
C PRO A 39 -5.31 -6.73 -1.08
N ILE A 40 -4.44 -6.93 -0.09
CA ILE A 40 -3.70 -8.19 0.09
C ILE A 40 -4.67 -9.33 0.47
N ILE A 41 -5.68 -9.01 1.29
CA ILE A 41 -6.69 -9.96 1.75
C ILE A 41 -8.07 -9.37 1.50
N THR A 42 -8.96 -10.17 0.93
CA THR A 42 -10.38 -9.84 0.78
C THR A 42 -11.19 -10.88 1.53
N VAL A 43 -12.02 -10.45 2.49
CA VAL A 43 -12.94 -11.35 3.22
C VAL A 43 -14.33 -11.28 2.57
N PRO A 44 -14.87 -12.39 2.06
CA PRO A 44 -16.22 -12.42 1.51
C PRO A 44 -17.28 -12.10 2.57
N ARG A 45 -18.22 -11.21 2.26
CA ARG A 45 -19.26 -10.78 3.23
C ARG A 45 -20.36 -11.82 3.50
N ASN A 46 -20.52 -12.81 2.62
CA ASN A 46 -21.62 -13.78 2.67
C ASN A 46 -21.13 -15.23 2.90
N GLU A 47 -19.86 -15.41 3.28
CA GLU A 47 -19.36 -16.73 3.66
C GLU A 47 -19.42 -16.91 5.18
N PRO A 48 -19.83 -18.09 5.67
CA PRO A 48 -19.81 -18.38 7.09
C PRO A 48 -18.38 -18.24 7.63
N ASP A 49 -18.28 -17.76 8.87
CA ASP A 49 -17.03 -17.51 9.58
C ASP A 49 -16.13 -18.76 9.48
N SER A 50 -15.05 -18.68 8.70
CA SER A 50 -14.12 -19.80 8.57
C SER A 50 -13.03 -19.64 9.62
N GLU A 51 -12.86 -20.65 10.48
CA GLU A 51 -11.87 -20.70 11.57
C GLU A 51 -10.42 -20.44 11.11
N ARG A 52 -10.16 -20.44 9.79
CA ARG A 52 -8.84 -20.22 9.18
C ARG A 52 -8.22 -18.87 9.55
N LEU A 53 -9.02 -17.81 9.71
CA LEU A 53 -8.50 -16.48 10.04
C LEU A 53 -8.02 -16.36 11.49
N ARG A 54 -8.38 -17.30 12.37
CA ARG A 54 -8.00 -17.29 13.80
C ARG A 54 -6.60 -17.86 14.08
N THR A 55 -5.93 -18.45 13.08
CA THR A 55 -4.67 -19.21 13.29
C THR A 55 -3.40 -18.44 12.90
N SER A 56 -3.49 -17.16 12.56
CA SER A 56 -2.36 -16.38 12.03
C SER A 56 -1.86 -15.25 12.95
N ILE A 57 -2.01 -15.39 14.26
CA ILE A 57 -1.37 -14.52 15.26
C ILE A 57 -0.65 -15.35 16.32
#